data_AF-A0A356UJS0-F1
#
_entry.id   AF-A0A356UJS0-F1
#
_cell.length_a   1.000
_cell.length_b   1.000
_cell.length_c   1.000
_cell.angle_alpha   90.00
_cell.angle_beta   90.00
_cell.angle_gamma   90.00
#
_symmetry.space_group_name_H-M   'P 1'
#
loop_
_entity.id
_entity.type
_entity.pdbx_description
1 polymer ?
#
loop_
_entity_poly.entity_id
_entity_poly.type
_entity_poly.pdbx_seq_one_letter_code
_entity_poly.pdbx_strand_id
1 'polypeptide(L)' 'MKIENKIEIARNILNNAAKMNMSKDILLKISKKIDKYIVEYYHKNGGQKGEMGEEEYV' A
#
# COMPACT_ATOMS: atom_id res chain seq x y z
N MET A 1 -14.85 -3.21 -4.64
CA MET A 1 -13.50 -3.68 -5.00
C MET A 1 -12.69 -3.90 -3.72
N LYS A 2 -12.03 -5.06 -3.59
CA LYS A 2 -11.17 -5.36 -2.43
C LYS A 2 -9.95 -4.42 -2.38
N ILE A 3 -9.43 -4.14 -1.19
CA ILE A 3 -8.34 -3.16 -1.00
C ILE A 3 -7.03 -3.66 -1.64
N GLU A 4 -6.82 -4.96 -1.67
CA GLU A 4 -5.74 -5.66 -2.38
C GLU A 4 -5.73 -5.30 -3.87
N ASN A 5 -6.89 -5.36 -4.52
CA ASN A 5 -7.00 -5.01 -5.93
C ASN A 5 -6.74 -3.51 -6.16
N LYS A 6 -7.08 -2.64 -5.20
CA LYS A 6 -6.74 -1.21 -5.30
C LYS A 6 -5.23 -0.98 -5.23
N ILE A 7 -4.53 -1.72 -4.37
CA ILE A 7 -3.07 -1.68 -4.26
C ILE A 7 -2.46 -2.16 -5.58
N GLU A 8 -2.93 -3.28 -6.12
CA GLU A 8 -2.43 -3.85 -7.38
C GLU A 8 -2.60 -2.90 -8.57
N ILE A 9 -3.81 -2.32 -8.74
CA ILE A 9 -4.06 -1.34 -9.80
C ILE A 9 -3.15 -0.12 -9.65
N ALA A 10 -3.02 0.43 -8.44
CA ALA A 10 -2.18 1.60 -8.22
C ALA A 10 -0.69 1.30 -8.48
N ARG A 11 -0.21 0.11 -8.13
CA ARG A 11 1.14 -0.37 -8.43
C ARG A 11 1.37 -0.46 -9.95
N ASN A 12 0.41 -1.01 -10.69
CA ASN A 12 0.49 -1.09 -12.15
C ASN A 12 0.52 0.30 -12.81
N ILE A 13 -0.29 1.23 -12.30
CA ILE A 13 -0.27 2.63 -12.75
C ILE A 13 1.10 3.27 -12.48
N LEU A 14 1.70 3.06 -11.30
CA LEU A 14 3.02 3.57 -10.98
C LEU A 14 4.09 3.01 -11.92
N ASN A 15 4.08 1.70 -12.16
CA ASN A 15 5.01 1.04 -13.06
C ASN A 15 4.90 1.58 -14.50
N ASN A 16 3.68 1.80 -14.98
CA ASN A 16 3.45 2.37 -16.31
C ASN A 16 3.91 3.83 -16.38
N ALA A 17 3.61 4.63 -15.36
CA ALA A 17 4.07 6.01 -15.29
C ALA A 17 5.60 6.11 -15.27
N ALA A 18 6.27 5.20 -14.54
CA ALA A 18 7.74 5.13 -14.52
C ALA A 18 8.30 4.75 -15.90
N LYS A 19 7.71 3.75 -16.58
CA LYS A 19 8.10 3.36 -17.96
C LYS A 19 7.89 4.47 -18.98
N MET A 20 6.88 5.32 -18.76
CA MET A 20 6.61 6.49 -19.59
C MET A 20 7.52 7.69 -19.26
N ASN A 21 8.49 7.54 -18.35
CA ASN A 21 9.34 8.62 -17.87
C ASN A 21 8.55 9.84 -17.37
N MET A 22 7.41 9.59 -16.72
CA MET A 22 6.60 10.65 -16.11
C MET A 22 7.41 11.38 -15.02
N SER A 23 7.05 12.64 -14.75
CA SER A 23 7.77 13.44 -13.79
C SER A 23 7.76 12.83 -12.38
N LYS A 24 8.83 13.11 -11.62
CA LYS A 24 8.96 12.64 -10.23
C LYS A 24 7.76 13.02 -9.37
N ASP A 25 7.15 14.18 -9.60
CA ASP A 25 5.97 14.62 -8.87
C ASP A 25 4.74 13.73 -9.12
N ILE A 26 4.57 13.25 -10.36
CA ILE A 26 3.49 12.32 -10.70
C ILE A 26 3.74 10.96 -10.04
N LEU A 27 4.98 10.45 -10.13
CA LEU A 27 5.36 9.19 -9.47
C LEU A 27 5.14 9.27 -7.95
N LEU A 28 5.53 10.39 -7.33
CA LEU A 28 5.35 10.63 -5.90
C LEU A 28 3.87 10.66 -5.49
N LYS A 29 3.01 11.30 -6.29
CA LYS A 29 1.56 11.33 -6.02
C LYS A 29 0.95 9.93 -6.07
N ILE A 30 1.37 9.10 -7.02
CA ILE A 30 0.89 7.71 -7.15
C ILE A 30 1.41 6.87 -5.97
N SER A 31 2.70 6.97 -5.64
CA SER A 31 3.31 6.27 -4.49
C SER A 31 2.57 6.57 -3.18
N LYS A 32 2.32 7.84 -2.87
CA LYS A 32 1.56 8.25 -1.67
C LYS A 32 0.15 7.65 -1.62
N LYS A 33 -0.46 7.37 -2.78
CA LYS A 33 -1.78 6.73 -2.86
C LYS A 33 -1.70 5.23 -2.59
N ILE A 34 -0.63 4.57 -3.05
CA ILE A 34 -0.33 3.17 -2.72
C ILE A 34 -0.11 3.03 -1.21
N ASP A 35 0.68 3.90 -0.60
CA ASP A 35 0.97 3.88 0.84
C ASP A 35 -0.32 3.95 1.68
N LYS A 36 -1.25 4.85 1.30
CA LYS A 36 -2.57 4.95 1.94
C LYS A 36 -3.36 3.65 1.86
N TYR A 37 -3.34 2.98 0.71
CA TYR A 37 -4.05 1.70 0.56
C TYR A 37 -3.40 0.57 1.35
N ILE A 38 -2.08 0.58 1.50
CA ILE A 38 -1.36 -0.39 2.34
C ILE A 38 -1.74 -0.19 3.82
N VAL A 39 -1.74 1.05 4.32
CA VAL A 39 -2.20 1.35 5.69
C VAL A 39 -3.65 0.92 5.89
N GLU A 40 -4.54 1.23 4.93
CA GLU A 40 -5.94 0.80 4.99
C GLU A 40 -6.09 -0.73 5.00
N TYR A 41 -5.27 -1.45 4.23
CA TYR A 41 -5.23 -2.92 4.23
C TYR A 41 -4.87 -3.47 5.61
N TYR A 42 -3.80 -2.94 6.22
CA TYR A 42 -3.39 -3.36 7.55
C TYR A 42 -4.37 -2.93 8.65
N HIS A 43 -5.05 -1.79 8.54
CA HIS A 43 -6.09 -1.44 9.50
C HIS A 43 -7.31 -2.37 9.39
N LYS A 44 -7.73 -2.69 8.17
CA LYS A 44 -8.88 -3.60 7.94
C LYS A 44 -8.58 -5.04 8.35
N ASN A 45 -7.34 -5.49 8.20
CA ASN A 45 -6.94 -6.86 8.50
C ASN A 45 -6.27 -7.01 9.88
N GLY A 46 -5.76 -5.92 10.45
CA GLY A 46 -5.13 -5.86 11.77
C GLY A 46 -6.15 -5.82 12.91
N GLY A 47 -7.38 -5.39 12.66
CA GLY A 47 -8.50 -5.54 13.60
C GLY A 47 -8.96 -6.99 13.82
N GLN A 48 -8.41 -7.96 13.08
CA GLN A 48 -8.70 -9.40 13.25
C GLN A 48 -7.48 -10.22 13.73
N LYS A 49 -6.35 -9.59 14.05
CA LYS A 49 -5.18 -10.26 14.64
C LYS A 49 -4.64 -9.46 15.82
N GLY A 50 -5.48 -9.36 16.85
CA GLY A 50 -5.06 -9.06 18.23
C GLY A 50 -4.69 -10.33 19.01
N GLU A 51 -4.19 -11.36 18.33
CA GLU A 51 -3.56 -12.53 18.95
C GLU A 51 -2.25 -12.81 18.20
N MET A 52 -1.26 -11.94 18.39
CA MET A 52 0.13 -12.37 18.35
C MET A 52 0.74 -11.90 19.65
N GLY A 53 1.11 -12.90 20.45
CA GLY A 53 1.63 -12.75 21.79
C GLY A 53 2.77 -11.75 21.85
N GLU A 54 2.76 -11.03 22.96
CA GLU A 54 3.92 -10.42 23.56
C GLU A 54 5.01 -11.49 23.69
N GLU A 55 5.93 -11.56 22.74
CA GLU A 55 7.25 -12.11 23.05
C GLU A 55 8.10 -10.94 23.54
N GLU A 56 8.03 -10.79 24.86
CA GLU A 56 9.12 -10.36 25.74
C GLU A 56 10.50 -10.45 25.08
N TYR A 57 11.15 -9.29 24.91
CA TYR A 57 12.60 -9.24 25.00
C TYR A 57 12.95 -8.79 26.42
N VAL A 58 13.26 -9.78 27.28
CA VAL A 58 13.96 -9.59 28.57
C VAL A 58 15.46 -9.55 28.29
#